data_AF-A0A316TYT2-F1
#
_entry.id   AF-A0A316TYT2-F1
#
_cell.length_a   1.000
_cell.length_b   1.000
_cell.length_c   1.000
_cell.angle_alpha   90.00
_cell.angle_beta   90.00
_cell.angle_gamma   90.00
#
_symmetry.space_group_name_H-M   'P 1'
#
loop_
_entity.id
_entity.type
_entity.pdbx_description
1 polymer ?
#
loop_
_entity_poly.entity_id
_entity_poly.type
_entity_poly.pdbx_seq_one_letter_code
_entity_poly.pdbx_strand_id
1 'polypeptide(L)'
;MRRLKKWIDEIRAENKEYAAANWMCRYSGDTAEFIVHPHVVYNSGRFKHTVIRIGMILTRLSKKMEETGYVFHVQTFPSLEDLKIVASIRLNVNLSQGNNNSSHLKKPSAAEEKKAPSAAELLNRRARHHRLDVTPIGNEKKLPELDSSSHNNSKWYLIGSSNDNPFTWLHVGFFAQEIFLSSGFSDPGESPLIISGPELNEIREELEIDEPPTFFHACIAIIAALPEPNGNR
;
A
#
# COMPACT_ATOMS: atom_id res chain seq x y z
N MET A 1 -19.03 3.56 -15.69
CA MET A 1 -18.53 4.78 -15.00
C MET A 1 -19.25 5.21 -13.74
N ARG A 2 -20.58 5.37 -13.71
CA ARG A 2 -21.29 5.82 -12.48
C ARG A 2 -20.90 5.01 -11.24
N ARG A 3 -20.72 3.69 -11.40
CA ARG A 3 -20.29 2.77 -10.33
C ARG A 3 -18.83 2.98 -9.88
N LEU A 4 -17.89 3.13 -10.82
CA LEU A 4 -16.48 3.38 -10.52
C LEU A 4 -16.30 4.69 -9.74
N LYS A 5 -16.97 5.75 -10.19
CA LYS A 5 -17.00 7.02 -9.47
C LYS A 5 -17.53 6.84 -8.04
N LYS A 6 -18.67 6.15 -7.90
CA LYS A 6 -19.26 5.88 -6.58
C LYS A 6 -18.29 5.15 -5.66
N TRP A 7 -17.57 4.13 -6.14
CA TRP A 7 -16.61 3.40 -5.33
C TRP A 7 -15.41 4.24 -4.91
N ILE A 8 -14.89 5.08 -5.80
CA ILE A 8 -13.82 6.02 -5.47
C ILE A 8 -14.30 7.01 -4.40
N ASP A 9 -15.52 7.53 -4.54
CA ASP A 9 -16.11 8.46 -3.57
C ASP A 9 -16.34 7.77 -2.20
N GLU A 10 -16.80 6.51 -2.20
CA GLU A 10 -16.93 5.69 -0.98
C GLU A 10 -15.57 5.47 -0.30
N ILE A 11 -14.53 5.06 -1.05
CA ILE A 11 -13.17 4.87 -0.51
C ILE A 11 -12.61 6.19 0.05
N ARG A 12 -12.83 7.32 -0.64
CA ARG A 12 -12.43 8.64 -0.14
C ARG A 12 -13.10 8.98 1.19
N ALA A 13 -14.36 8.60 1.37
CA ALA A 13 -15.10 8.88 2.59
C ALA A 13 -14.67 8.01 3.78
N GLU A 14 -14.09 6.83 3.53
CA GLU A 14 -13.61 5.92 4.59
C GLU A 14 -12.46 6.50 5.40
N ASN A 15 -11.54 7.27 4.79
CA ASN A 15 -10.38 7.81 5.49
C ASN A 15 -10.05 9.25 5.05
N LYS A 16 -9.89 10.15 6.03
CA LYS A 16 -9.50 11.55 5.82
C LYS A 16 -8.21 11.71 5.00
N GLU A 17 -7.28 10.78 5.13
CA GLU A 17 -6.05 10.75 4.35
C GLU A 17 -6.28 10.51 2.86
N TYR A 18 -7.24 9.64 2.52
CA TYR A 18 -7.64 9.40 1.13
C TYR A 18 -8.43 10.59 0.56
N ALA A 19 -9.17 11.30 1.40
CA ALA A 19 -9.89 12.52 1.04
C ALA A 19 -8.99 13.76 0.82
N ALA A 20 -7.66 13.63 0.95
CA ALA A 20 -6.74 14.75 0.83
C ALA A 20 -6.91 15.51 -0.50
N ALA A 21 -6.96 16.84 -0.42
CA ALA A 21 -7.14 17.75 -1.55
C ALA A 21 -5.92 17.85 -2.50
N ASN A 22 -5.02 16.86 -2.46
CA ASN A 22 -3.78 16.83 -3.24
C ASN A 22 -3.93 16.07 -4.56
N TRP A 23 -5.07 15.39 -4.78
CA TRP A 23 -5.32 14.60 -5.98
C TRP A 23 -6.81 14.61 -6.38
N MET A 24 -7.05 14.32 -7.65
CA MET A 24 -8.38 14.24 -8.23
C MET A 24 -8.52 13.02 -9.14
N CYS A 25 -9.76 12.62 -9.41
CA CYS A 25 -10.08 11.69 -10.48
C CYS A 25 -10.66 12.44 -11.68
N ARG A 26 -10.07 12.23 -12.86
CA ARG A 26 -10.68 12.58 -14.14
C ARG A 26 -11.35 11.35 -14.72
N TYR A 27 -12.55 11.51 -15.25
CA TYR A 27 -13.32 10.40 -15.84
C TYR A 27 -13.54 10.66 -17.32
N SER A 28 -13.22 9.68 -18.16
CA SER A 28 -13.44 9.75 -19.62
C SER A 28 -13.82 8.37 -20.15
N GLY A 29 -14.98 8.25 -20.82
CA GLY A 29 -15.42 6.99 -21.41
C GLY A 29 -15.61 5.88 -20.36
N ASP A 30 -14.80 4.83 -20.42
CA ASP A 30 -14.71 3.68 -19.51
C ASP A 30 -13.52 3.77 -18.54
N THR A 31 -12.85 4.93 -18.53
CA THR A 31 -11.55 5.14 -17.90
C THR A 31 -11.63 6.17 -16.78
N ALA A 32 -10.94 5.90 -15.66
CA ALA A 32 -10.72 6.85 -14.57
C ALA A 32 -9.21 7.06 -14.37
N GLU A 33 -8.78 8.31 -14.39
CA GLU A 33 -7.38 8.69 -14.19
C GLU A 33 -7.20 9.34 -12.83
N PHE A 34 -6.16 8.93 -12.12
CA PHE A 34 -5.74 9.46 -10.82
C PHE A 34 -4.65 10.50 -11.06
N ILE A 35 -4.98 11.75 -10.75
CA ILE A 35 -4.15 12.90 -11.11
C ILE A 35 -3.77 13.66 -9.85
N VAL A 36 -2.47 13.92 -9.67
CA VAL A 36 -1.97 14.79 -8.60
C VAL A 36 -2.08 16.25 -9.04
N HIS A 37 -2.54 17.12 -8.14
CA HIS A 37 -2.71 18.53 -8.48
C HIS A 37 -1.36 19.20 -8.80
N PRO A 38 -1.29 20.10 -9.80
CA PRO A 38 -0.03 20.71 -10.23
C PRO A 38 0.79 21.36 -9.12
N HIS A 39 0.15 22.02 -8.15
CA HIS A 39 0.84 22.69 -7.04
C HIS A 39 1.49 21.71 -6.05
N VAL A 40 1.04 20.45 -6.02
CA VAL A 40 1.60 19.38 -5.16
C VAL A 40 2.87 18.82 -5.79
N VAL A 41 2.93 18.72 -7.12
CA VAL A 41 4.02 18.11 -7.89
C VAL A 41 5.37 18.80 -7.61
N TYR A 42 5.36 20.11 -7.39
CA TYR A 42 6.55 20.88 -7.09
C TYR A 42 7.04 20.74 -5.63
N ASN A 43 6.27 20.08 -4.77
CA ASN A 43 6.68 19.74 -3.41
C ASN A 43 6.96 18.24 -3.32
N SER A 44 8.23 17.85 -3.35
CA SER A 44 8.65 16.44 -3.40
C SER A 44 8.00 15.58 -2.30
N GLY A 45 7.97 16.06 -1.05
CA GLY A 45 7.36 15.33 0.06
C GLY A 45 5.85 15.14 -0.11
N ARG A 46 5.11 16.21 -0.46
CA ARG A 46 3.66 16.12 -0.68
C ARG A 46 3.32 15.29 -1.92
N PHE A 47 4.10 15.39 -2.99
CA PHE A 47 3.93 14.60 -4.20
C PHE A 47 4.09 13.12 -3.89
N LYS A 48 5.18 12.75 -3.22
CA LYS A 48 5.48 11.41 -2.73
C LYS A 48 4.36 10.83 -1.87
N HIS A 49 3.92 11.54 -0.81
CA HIS A 49 2.78 11.13 0.01
C HIS A 49 1.51 10.90 -0.81
N THR A 50 1.24 11.77 -1.77
CA THR A 50 0.05 11.67 -2.61
C THR A 50 0.12 10.44 -3.53
N VAL A 51 1.29 10.13 -4.10
CA VAL A 51 1.50 8.93 -4.93
C VAL A 51 1.32 7.65 -4.11
N ILE A 52 1.88 7.57 -2.90
CA ILE A 52 1.68 6.42 -1.99
C ILE A 52 0.19 6.22 -1.71
N ARG A 53 -0.52 7.30 -1.36
CA ARG A 53 -1.97 7.24 -1.09
C ARG A 53 -2.78 6.78 -2.29
N ILE A 54 -2.43 7.23 -3.50
CA ILE A 54 -3.05 6.72 -4.72
C ILE A 54 -2.82 5.21 -4.84
N GLY A 55 -1.62 4.70 -4.56
CA GLY A 55 -1.35 3.26 -4.52
C GLY A 55 -2.27 2.50 -3.57
N MET A 56 -2.47 3.02 -2.35
CA MET A 56 -3.38 2.42 -1.38
C MET A 56 -4.82 2.39 -1.87
N ILE A 57 -5.29 3.51 -2.44
CA ILE A 57 -6.66 3.62 -2.98
C ILE A 57 -6.87 2.63 -4.13
N LEU A 58 -5.88 2.51 -5.02
CA LEU A 58 -5.91 1.57 -6.13
C LEU A 58 -6.00 0.12 -5.64
N THR A 59 -5.25 -0.29 -4.60
CA THR A 59 -5.37 -1.64 -4.02
C THR A 59 -6.78 -1.91 -3.49
N ARG A 60 -7.36 -0.96 -2.72
CA ARG A 60 -8.74 -1.09 -2.21
C ARG A 60 -9.75 -1.19 -3.35
N LEU A 61 -9.60 -0.33 -4.35
CA LEU A 61 -10.49 -0.27 -5.49
C LEU A 61 -10.42 -1.55 -6.33
N SER A 62 -9.22 -2.05 -6.60
CA SER A 62 -8.99 -3.33 -7.29
C SER A 62 -9.69 -4.47 -6.56
N LYS A 63 -9.50 -4.61 -5.24
CA LYS A 63 -10.18 -5.64 -4.44
C LYS A 63 -11.71 -5.53 -4.53
N LYS A 64 -12.25 -4.32 -4.41
CA LYS A 64 -13.70 -4.08 -4.53
C LYS A 64 -14.25 -4.42 -5.92
N MET A 65 -13.48 -4.15 -6.97
CA MET A 65 -13.83 -4.51 -8.35
C MET A 65 -13.80 -6.04 -8.55
N GLU A 66 -12.77 -6.72 -8.03
CA GLU A 66 -12.65 -8.19 -8.07
C GLU A 66 -13.80 -8.88 -7.33
N GLU A 67 -14.09 -8.45 -6.10
CA GLU A 67 -15.20 -8.97 -5.28
C GLU A 67 -16.57 -8.81 -5.94
N THR A 68 -16.71 -7.82 -6.82
CA THR A 68 -17.95 -7.55 -7.56
C THR A 68 -17.92 -8.10 -8.99
N GLY A 69 -16.89 -8.86 -9.35
CA GLY A 69 -16.77 -9.57 -10.63
C GLY A 69 -16.44 -8.67 -11.83
N TYR A 70 -15.88 -7.49 -11.60
CA TYR A 70 -15.47 -6.60 -12.69
C TYR A 70 -14.08 -6.97 -13.23
N VAL A 71 -13.95 -6.99 -14.56
CA VAL A 71 -12.67 -7.06 -15.23
C VAL A 71 -12.18 -5.64 -15.51
N PHE A 72 -10.98 -5.32 -15.05
CA PHE A 72 -10.37 -4.01 -15.20
C PHE A 72 -8.88 -4.14 -15.55
N HIS A 73 -8.32 -3.05 -16.07
CA HIS A 73 -6.90 -2.91 -16.31
C HIS A 73 -6.40 -1.63 -15.65
N VAL A 74 -5.32 -1.72 -14.88
CA VAL A 74 -4.65 -0.56 -14.27
C VAL A 74 -3.34 -0.33 -15.02
N GLN A 75 -3.18 0.86 -15.59
CA GLN A 75 -1.91 1.34 -16.13
C GLN A 75 -1.34 2.39 -15.19
N THR A 76 -0.16 2.13 -14.62
CA THR A 76 0.56 3.08 -13.77
C THR A 76 1.45 3.98 -14.63
N PHE A 77 1.51 5.27 -14.29
CA PHE A 77 2.24 6.32 -15.01
C PHE A 77 2.14 6.19 -16.54
N PRO A 78 0.91 6.35 -17.11
CA PRO A 78 0.65 6.15 -18.54
C PRO A 78 1.47 7.08 -19.45
N SER A 79 2.03 8.17 -18.92
CA SER A 79 3.01 9.03 -19.59
C SER A 79 4.19 9.27 -18.66
N LEU A 80 5.41 9.03 -19.14
CA LEU A 80 6.64 9.38 -18.43
C LEU A 80 6.92 10.89 -18.46
N GLU A 81 6.34 11.59 -19.43
CA GLU A 81 6.47 13.06 -19.58
C GLU A 81 5.52 13.80 -18.63
N ASP A 82 4.42 13.17 -18.22
CA ASP A 82 3.43 13.73 -17.29
C ASP A 82 3.23 12.83 -16.08
N LEU A 83 4.16 12.92 -15.13
CA LEU A 83 4.12 12.20 -13.85
C LEU A 83 2.93 12.61 -12.96
N LYS A 84 2.15 13.63 -13.33
CA LYS A 84 0.95 14.03 -12.61
C LYS A 84 -0.14 12.99 -12.75
N ILE A 85 -0.19 12.28 -13.88
CA ILE A 85 -1.11 11.17 -14.10
C ILE A 85 -0.45 9.92 -13.52
N VAL A 86 -0.83 9.58 -12.29
CA VAL A 86 -0.19 8.49 -11.54
C VAL A 86 -0.70 7.13 -11.99
N ALA A 87 -2.00 7.03 -12.29
CA ALA A 87 -2.60 5.80 -12.76
C ALA A 87 -3.85 6.04 -13.58
N SER A 88 -4.18 5.08 -14.44
CA SER A 88 -5.41 5.01 -15.20
C SER A 88 -6.04 3.64 -15.02
N ILE A 89 -7.32 3.60 -14.69
CA ILE A 89 -8.10 2.36 -14.60
C ILE A 89 -9.11 2.37 -15.73
N ARG A 90 -9.07 1.31 -16.55
CA ARG A 90 -10.06 1.06 -17.59
C ARG A 90 -10.93 -0.13 -17.23
N LEU A 91 -12.25 0.05 -17.29
CA LEU A 91 -13.21 -1.04 -17.13
C LEU A 91 -13.42 -1.76 -18.47
N ASN A 92 -13.18 -3.06 -18.51
CA ASN A 92 -13.49 -3.87 -19.70
C ASN A 92 -14.96 -4.29 -19.67
N VAL A 93 -15.83 -3.44 -20.21
CA VAL A 93 -17.29 -3.63 -20.22
C VAL A 93 -17.72 -4.84 -21.05
N ASN A 94 -16.87 -5.31 -21.98
CA ASN A 94 -17.18 -6.44 -22.88
C ASN A 94 -16.87 -7.82 -22.28
N LEU A 95 -16.26 -7.90 -21.10
CA LEU A 95 -15.92 -9.17 -20.43
C LEU A 95 -16.73 -9.39 -19.15
N SER A 96 -17.73 -8.54 -18.85
CA SER A 96 -18.57 -8.64 -17.66
C SER A 96 -19.64 -9.74 -17.74
N GLN A 97 -19.54 -10.68 -18.68
CA GLN A 97 -20.37 -11.88 -18.72
C GLN A 97 -19.52 -13.11 -18.42
N GLY A 98 -19.78 -13.70 -17.26
CA GLY A 98 -19.59 -15.12 -17.00
C GLY A 98 -18.15 -15.62 -17.06
N ASN A 99 -17.47 -15.59 -15.92
CA ASN A 99 -16.91 -16.83 -15.42
C ASN A 99 -16.76 -16.75 -13.91
N ASN A 100 -17.74 -17.33 -13.21
CA ASN A 100 -17.52 -17.96 -11.92
C ASN A 100 -16.61 -19.18 -12.15
N ASN A 101 -15.38 -18.94 -12.60
CA ASN A 101 -14.33 -19.91 -12.41
C ASN A 101 -13.71 -19.55 -11.07
N SER A 102 -14.39 -20.01 -10.00
CA SER A 102 -13.65 -20.40 -8.81
C SER A 102 -12.61 -21.41 -9.32
N SER A 103 -11.41 -20.93 -9.62
CA SER A 103 -10.30 -21.83 -9.84
C SER A 103 -10.19 -22.56 -8.51
N HIS A 104 -10.62 -23.82 -8.48
CA HIS A 104 -10.11 -24.79 -7.55
C HIS A 104 -8.60 -24.80 -7.78
N LEU A 105 -7.91 -23.88 -7.12
CA LEU A 105 -6.50 -23.99 -6.82
C LEU A 105 -6.39 -25.34 -6.15
N LYS A 106 -5.97 -26.34 -6.92
CA LYS A 106 -5.59 -27.64 -6.40
C LYS A 106 -4.67 -27.33 -5.24
N LYS A 107 -5.11 -27.67 -4.02
CA LYS A 107 -4.24 -27.70 -2.85
C LYS A 107 -2.97 -28.43 -3.29
N PRO A 108 -1.78 -27.81 -3.17
CA PRO A 108 -0.55 -28.52 -3.42
C PRO A 108 -0.58 -29.82 -2.61
N SER A 109 -0.41 -30.94 -3.31
CA SER A 109 -0.24 -32.26 -2.69
C SER A 109 0.89 -32.14 -1.66
N ALA A 110 0.61 -32.57 -0.43
CA ALA A 110 1.59 -32.58 0.66
C ALA A 110 2.82 -33.36 0.23
N ALA A 111 3.93 -32.65 0.04
CA ALA A 111 5.25 -33.21 -0.07
C ALA A 111 6.22 -32.24 0.61
N GLU A 112 6.92 -32.77 1.61
CA GLU A 112 7.90 -32.15 2.50
C GLU A 112 7.34 -31.21 3.57
N GLU A 113 7.42 -31.63 4.83
CA GLU A 113 7.28 -30.80 6.03
C GLU A 113 8.35 -29.70 6.05
N LYS A 114 8.17 -28.67 5.22
CA LYS A 114 8.81 -27.39 5.45
C LYS A 114 7.94 -26.66 6.46
N LYS A 115 8.53 -26.33 7.62
CA LYS A 115 7.94 -25.49 8.65
C LYS A 115 7.19 -24.34 7.98
N ALA A 116 5.92 -24.15 8.33
CA ALA A 116 5.13 -23.08 7.76
C ALA A 116 5.90 -21.76 7.91
N PRO A 117 6.03 -20.96 6.83
CA PRO A 117 6.84 -19.74 6.88
C PRO A 117 6.28 -18.81 7.94
N SER A 118 7.17 -18.21 8.72
CA SER A 118 6.84 -17.19 9.71
C SER A 118 6.20 -15.97 9.04
N ALA A 119 5.47 -15.16 9.82
CA ALA A 119 4.86 -13.92 9.33
C ALA A 119 5.91 -12.97 8.73
N ALA A 120 7.11 -12.90 9.30
CA ALA A 120 8.21 -12.09 8.80
C ALA A 120 8.74 -12.60 7.44
N GLU A 121 8.81 -13.92 7.22
CA GLU A 121 9.22 -14.50 5.94
C GLU A 121 8.18 -14.24 4.86
N LEU A 122 6.89 -14.32 5.20
CA LEU A 122 5.80 -13.98 4.28
C LEU A 122 5.82 -12.49 3.91
N LEU A 123 6.03 -11.61 4.90
CA LEU A 123 6.14 -10.16 4.71
C LEU A 123 7.32 -9.82 3.77
N ASN A 124 8.50 -10.36 4.04
CA ASN A 124 9.69 -10.19 3.21
C ASN A 124 9.48 -10.71 1.78
N ARG A 125 8.85 -11.89 1.63
CA ARG A 125 8.57 -12.47 0.32
C ARG A 125 7.64 -11.57 -0.51
N ARG A 126 6.60 -11.01 0.12
CA ARG A 126 5.69 -10.07 -0.54
C ARG A 126 6.39 -8.75 -0.87
N ALA A 127 7.17 -8.19 0.04
CA ALA A 127 7.89 -6.93 -0.19
C ALA A 127 8.83 -7.01 -1.40
N ARG A 128 9.53 -8.15 -1.59
CA ARG A 128 10.37 -8.39 -2.76
C ARG A 128 9.61 -8.36 -4.09
N HIS A 129 8.33 -8.75 -4.11
CA HIS A 129 7.49 -8.64 -5.31
C HIS A 129 7.32 -7.17 -5.75
N HIS A 130 7.28 -6.26 -4.78
CA HIS A 130 7.20 -4.82 -4.99
C HIS A 130 8.58 -4.15 -5.08
N ARG A 131 9.68 -4.92 -5.04
CA ARG A 131 11.08 -4.43 -4.96
C ARG A 131 11.30 -3.51 -3.75
N LEU A 132 10.68 -3.87 -2.62
CA LEU A 132 10.78 -3.16 -1.35
C LEU A 132 11.62 -3.96 -0.36
N ASP A 133 12.26 -3.21 0.54
CA ASP A 133 13.02 -3.70 1.66
C ASP A 133 12.19 -3.60 2.93
N VAL A 134 12.33 -4.61 3.81
CA VAL A 134 11.63 -4.69 5.10
C VAL A 134 12.66 -4.71 6.20
N THR A 135 12.62 -3.70 7.07
CA THR A 135 13.50 -3.61 8.24
C THR A 135 12.65 -3.72 9.51
N PRO A 136 12.88 -4.72 10.37
CA PRO A 136 12.20 -4.79 11.65
C PRO A 136 12.64 -3.63 12.54
N ILE A 137 11.68 -3.00 13.22
CA ILE A 137 11.95 -2.00 14.25
C ILE A 137 11.94 -2.74 15.60
N GLY A 138 13.04 -2.64 16.34
CA GLY A 138 13.16 -3.26 17.66
C GLY A 138 12.10 -2.74 18.63
N ASN A 139 11.64 -3.59 19.55
CA ASN A 139 10.57 -3.25 20.50
C ASN A 139 10.99 -2.15 21.50
N GLU A 140 12.30 -1.98 21.68
CA GLU A 140 12.92 -0.98 22.54
C GLU A 140 12.93 0.44 21.96
N LYS A 141 12.66 0.60 20.66
CA LYS A 141 12.72 1.89 19.97
C LYS A 141 11.34 2.55 19.98
N LYS A 142 11.24 3.69 20.67
CA LYS A 142 10.00 4.48 20.69
C LYS A 142 9.82 5.15 19.33
N LEU A 143 8.63 5.01 18.75
CA LEU A 143 8.26 5.75 17.55
C LEU A 143 7.55 7.05 18.00
N PRO A 144 7.93 8.23 17.47
CA PRO A 144 7.57 9.53 18.05
C PRO A 144 6.08 9.89 18.04
N GLU A 145 5.22 9.08 17.40
CA GLU A 145 3.77 9.35 17.31
C GLU A 145 2.86 8.14 17.63
N LEU A 146 3.45 7.00 18.00
CA LEU A 146 2.69 5.80 18.34
C LEU A 146 2.70 5.66 19.86
N ASP A 147 1.60 6.07 20.48
CA ASP A 147 1.37 5.88 21.92
C ASP A 147 1.51 4.39 22.25
N SER A 148 2.70 4.03 22.74
CA SER A 148 3.14 2.65 23.01
C SER A 148 2.24 1.89 24.00
N SER A 149 1.28 2.57 24.63
CA SER A 149 0.39 2.03 25.66
C SER A 149 -0.70 1.09 25.13
N SER A 150 -1.08 1.16 23.85
CA SER A 150 -2.18 0.36 23.28
C SER A 150 -1.75 -0.91 22.53
N HIS A 151 -0.45 -1.09 22.27
CA HIS A 151 0.07 -2.05 21.28
C HIS A 151 1.26 -2.88 21.81
N ASN A 152 1.20 -3.31 23.08
CA ASN A 152 2.28 -4.02 23.79
C ASN A 152 2.82 -5.33 23.15
N ASN A 153 2.21 -5.83 22.06
CA ASN A 153 2.65 -7.04 21.34
C ASN A 153 2.86 -6.82 19.83
N SER A 154 2.86 -5.58 19.34
CA SER A 154 2.97 -5.29 17.90
C SER A 154 4.43 -5.30 17.45
N LYS A 155 4.75 -6.11 16.42
CA LYS A 155 6.04 -6.03 15.73
C LYS A 155 5.95 -4.94 14.66
N TRP A 156 6.80 -3.93 14.76
CA TRP A 156 6.84 -2.82 13.82
C TRP A 156 7.82 -3.11 12.70
N TYR A 157 7.45 -2.76 11.48
CA TYR A 157 8.31 -2.89 10.31
C TYR A 157 8.35 -1.58 9.54
N LEU A 158 9.56 -1.23 9.13
CA LEU A 158 9.86 -0.17 8.20
C LEU A 158 9.89 -0.76 6.80
N ILE A 159 9.06 -0.24 5.91
CA ILE A 159 9.01 -0.68 4.52
C ILE A 159 9.41 0.47 3.62
N GLY A 160 10.44 0.25 2.80
CA GLY A 160 10.95 1.28 1.92
C GLY A 160 11.73 0.70 0.74
N SER A 161 12.51 1.57 0.10
CA SER A 161 13.40 1.21 -0.99
C SER A 161 14.50 2.25 -1.12
N SER A 162 15.63 1.83 -1.67
CA SER A 162 16.75 2.69 -2.05
C SER A 162 16.45 3.56 -3.26
N ASN A 163 15.47 3.18 -4.08
CA ASN A 163 15.13 3.89 -5.30
C ASN A 163 14.10 5.00 -5.02
N ASP A 164 14.53 6.26 -5.08
CA ASP A 164 13.64 7.42 -4.92
C ASP A 164 12.99 7.82 -6.25
N ASN A 165 11.90 7.15 -6.61
CA ASN A 165 11.13 7.46 -7.82
C ASN A 165 9.62 7.20 -7.64
N PRO A 166 8.76 7.83 -8.46
CA PRO A 166 7.31 7.72 -8.33
C PRO A 166 6.74 6.29 -8.44
N PHE A 167 7.36 5.42 -9.24
CA PHE A 167 6.91 4.02 -9.36
C PHE A 167 7.11 3.30 -8.03
N THR A 168 8.28 3.45 -7.42
CA THR A 168 8.57 2.86 -6.12
C THR A 168 7.61 3.37 -5.05
N TRP A 169 7.32 4.67 -5.01
CA TRP A 169 6.38 5.25 -4.04
C TRP A 169 4.96 4.68 -4.22
N LEU A 170 4.53 4.47 -5.46
CA LEU A 170 3.24 3.84 -5.75
C LEU A 170 3.21 2.39 -5.26
N HIS A 171 4.29 1.64 -5.46
CA HIS A 171 4.44 0.26 -4.97
C HIS A 171 4.48 0.15 -3.45
N VAL A 172 5.05 1.14 -2.74
CA VAL A 172 4.93 1.24 -1.28
C VAL A 172 3.45 1.36 -0.88
N GLY A 173 2.68 2.20 -1.57
CA GLY A 173 1.25 2.34 -1.34
C GLY A 173 0.47 1.04 -1.57
N PHE A 174 0.74 0.35 -2.68
CA PHE A 174 0.11 -0.96 -2.96
C PHE A 174 0.36 -1.95 -1.84
N PHE A 175 1.64 -2.11 -1.48
CA PHE A 175 2.07 -3.06 -0.48
C PHE A 175 1.51 -2.73 0.91
N ALA A 176 1.56 -1.46 1.32
CA ALA A 176 1.05 -1.03 2.61
C ALA A 176 -0.44 -1.38 2.78
N GLN A 177 -1.23 -1.12 1.73
CA GLN A 177 -2.64 -1.46 1.75
C GLN A 177 -2.89 -2.98 1.68
N GLU A 178 -2.10 -3.73 0.92
CA GLU A 178 -2.21 -5.20 0.88
C GLU A 178 -1.99 -5.82 2.25
N ILE A 179 -0.94 -5.38 2.97
CA ILE A 179 -0.66 -5.88 4.31
C ILE A 179 -1.82 -5.53 5.23
N PHE A 180 -2.26 -4.27 5.25
CA PHE A 180 -3.40 -3.82 6.06
C PHE A 180 -4.68 -4.65 5.83
N LEU A 181 -5.03 -4.90 4.57
CA LEU A 181 -6.20 -5.71 4.21
C LEU A 181 -6.03 -7.19 4.59
N SER A 182 -4.80 -7.70 4.60
CA SER A 182 -4.50 -9.09 4.92
C SER A 182 -4.36 -9.36 6.43
N SER A 183 -4.10 -8.32 7.21
CA SER A 183 -3.89 -8.43 8.65
C SER A 183 -5.16 -8.39 9.49
N GLY A 184 -6.32 -8.30 8.86
CA GLY A 184 -7.60 -8.31 9.55
C GLY A 184 -7.86 -7.05 10.38
N PHE A 185 -7.09 -5.96 10.15
CA PHE A 185 -7.45 -4.63 10.66
C PHE A 185 -8.79 -4.27 10.01
N SER A 186 -9.84 -4.48 10.78
CA SER A 186 -11.23 -4.38 10.33
C SER A 186 -11.82 -3.02 10.68
N ASP A 187 -11.11 -2.20 11.45
CA ASP A 187 -11.61 -0.91 11.89
C ASP A 187 -11.54 0.11 10.74
N PRO A 188 -12.68 0.68 10.33
CA PRO A 188 -12.76 1.59 9.18
C PRO A 188 -12.09 2.96 9.39
N GLY A 189 -11.30 3.16 10.45
CA GLY A 189 -10.54 4.37 10.72
C GLY A 189 -9.02 4.19 10.76
N GLU A 190 -8.53 2.94 10.75
CA GLU A 190 -7.09 2.68 10.79
C GLU A 190 -6.50 2.64 9.38
N SER A 191 -5.27 3.09 9.23
CA SER A 191 -4.49 2.94 8.01
C SER A 191 -3.01 2.82 8.37
N PRO A 192 -2.20 2.17 7.51
CA PRO A 192 -0.76 2.19 7.66
C PRO A 192 -0.29 3.63 7.88
N LEU A 193 0.53 3.85 8.91
CA LEU A 193 1.16 5.14 9.12
C LEU A 193 2.18 5.36 8.01
N ILE A 194 1.93 6.35 7.17
CA ILE A 194 2.82 6.72 6.07
C ILE A 194 3.65 7.90 6.51
N ILE A 195 4.97 7.75 6.44
CA ILE A 195 5.94 8.77 6.83
C ILE A 195 6.87 9.04 5.66
N SER A 196 6.99 10.31 5.26
CA SER A 196 7.87 10.70 4.17
C SER A 196 8.41 12.11 4.35
N GLY A 197 9.63 12.36 3.88
CA GLY A 197 10.23 13.69 3.95
C GLY A 197 10.97 13.94 5.28
N PRO A 198 10.91 15.15 5.86
CA PRO A 198 11.71 15.53 7.03
C PRO A 198 11.46 14.66 8.27
N GLU A 199 10.20 14.27 8.49
CA GLU A 199 9.76 13.39 9.59
C GLU A 199 10.49 12.02 9.55
N LEU A 200 10.93 11.61 8.36
CA LEU A 200 11.72 10.41 8.16
C LEU A 200 13.11 10.48 8.79
N ASN A 201 13.71 11.68 8.80
CA ASN A 201 15.05 11.89 9.33
C ASN A 201 15.02 11.85 10.86
N GLU A 202 13.99 12.45 11.46
CA GLU A 202 13.76 12.40 12.91
C GLU A 202 13.60 10.95 13.39
N ILE A 203 12.81 10.15 12.67
CA ILE A 203 12.66 8.72 12.99
C ILE A 203 13.95 7.94 12.76
N ARG A 204 14.77 8.28 11.77
CA ARG A 204 16.06 7.58 11.56
C ARG A 204 17.03 7.83 12.70
N GLU A 205 17.10 9.09 13.16
CA GLU A 205 17.95 9.49 14.28
C GLU A 205 17.50 8.76 15.55
N GLU A 206 16.20 8.76 15.84
CA GLU A 206 15.63 8.10 17.03
C GLU A 206 15.73 6.56 16.96
N LEU A 207 15.65 5.99 15.76
CA LEU A 207 15.78 4.56 15.56
C LEU A 207 17.24 4.07 15.54
N GLU A 208 18.26 4.90 15.81
CA GLU A 208 19.69 4.50 15.88
C GLU A 208 20.06 3.44 14.83
N ILE A 209 19.69 3.70 13.57
CA ILE A 209 19.99 2.78 12.46
C ILE A 209 21.47 2.98 12.15
N ASP A 210 22.31 2.11 12.72
CA ASP A 210 23.76 2.28 12.98
C ASP A 210 24.70 2.32 11.75
N GLU A 211 24.14 2.34 10.55
CA GLU A 211 24.87 2.68 9.34
C GLU A 211 23.99 3.67 8.59
N PRO A 212 24.51 4.61 7.79
CA PRO A 212 23.69 5.08 6.69
C PRO A 212 23.62 3.88 5.77
N PRO A 213 22.52 3.08 5.73
CA PRO A 213 22.41 2.31 4.53
C PRO A 213 22.22 3.43 3.49
N THR A 214 23.04 3.42 2.47
CA THR A 214 22.82 4.14 1.20
C THR A 214 21.44 3.85 0.57
N PHE A 215 20.46 3.33 1.34
CA PHE A 215 19.34 2.52 0.90
C PHE A 215 17.96 3.01 1.35
N PHE A 216 17.83 4.12 2.09
CA PHE A 216 16.51 4.73 2.25
C PHE A 216 16.62 6.20 1.90
N HIS A 217 16.15 6.58 0.72
CA HIS A 217 15.90 8.00 0.37
C HIS A 217 14.40 8.23 0.12
N ALA A 218 13.62 7.14 -0.02
CA ALA A 218 12.34 7.20 -0.70
C ALA A 218 11.14 7.33 0.25
N CYS A 219 10.65 6.29 0.93
CA CYS A 219 9.43 6.35 1.75
C CYS A 219 9.47 5.31 2.85
N ILE A 220 8.81 5.59 3.98
CA ILE A 220 8.56 4.57 5.01
C ILE A 220 7.06 4.46 5.22
N ALA A 221 6.53 3.24 5.02
CA ALA A 221 5.29 2.86 5.67
C ALA A 221 5.68 2.12 6.95
N ILE A 222 5.18 2.60 8.09
CA ILE A 222 5.26 1.87 9.35
C ILE A 222 4.03 0.98 9.41
N ILE A 223 4.25 -0.32 9.43
CA ILE A 223 3.17 -1.29 9.52
C ILE A 223 3.38 -2.10 10.79
N ALA A 224 2.38 -2.06 11.69
CA ALA A 224 2.25 -3.04 12.74
C ALA A 224 1.90 -4.38 12.09
N ALA A 225 2.76 -5.39 12.22
CA ALA A 225 2.35 -6.73 11.85
C ALA A 225 1.66 -7.41 13.04
N LEU A 226 0.42 -7.81 12.75
CA LEU A 226 -0.20 -9.12 12.95
C LEU A 226 0.03 -9.82 14.30
N PRO A 227 -1.04 -10.14 15.05
CA PRO A 227 -0.91 -11.12 16.13
C PRO A 227 -0.31 -12.40 15.54
N GLU A 228 0.68 -13.00 16.23
CA GLU A 228 1.17 -14.31 15.84
C GLU A 228 -0.02 -15.27 15.76
N PRO A 229 -0.09 -16.17 14.76
CA PRO A 229 -1.11 -17.21 14.77
C PRO A 229 -0.96 -17.94 16.10
N ASN A 230 -1.98 -17.88 16.95
CA ASN A 230 -1.99 -18.56 18.24
C ASN A 230 -1.56 -20.01 18.01
N GLY A 231 -0.32 -20.31 18.39
CA GLY A 231 0.15 -21.66 18.51
C GLY A 231 -0.58 -22.25 19.71
N ASN A 232 -1.80 -22.74 19.48
CA ASN A 232 -2.47 -23.61 20.44
C ASN A 232 -1.53 -24.80 20.65
N ARG A 233 -0.85 -24.78 21.80
CA ARG A 233 -0.23 -25.94 22.43
C ARG A 233 -1.33 -26.80 23.04
#